data_AF-A0A2D0J0D6-F1
#
_entry.id   AF-A0A2D0J0D6-F1
#
_cell.length_a   1.000
_cell.length_b   1.000
_cell.length_c   1.000
_cell.angle_alpha   90.00
_cell.angle_beta   90.00
_cell.angle_gamma   90.00
#
_symmetry.space_group_name_H-M   'P 1'
#
loop_
_entity.id
_entity.type
_entity.pdbx_description
1 polymer ?
#
loop_
_entity_poly.entity_id
_entity_poly.type
_entity_poly.pdbx_seq_one_letter_code
_entity_poly.pdbx_strand_id
1 'polypeptide(L)' 'MPLMILAHPNFEQSIANRKIVEELKNSNIDLELRNIYQLNQNYNIDANSEQEELLRHDLIILQYPMYWFNMPAISKI' A
#
# COMPACT_ATOMS: atom_id res chain seq x y z
N MET A 1 -1.72 -13.75 -7.57
CA MET A 1 -0.96 -12.48 -7.68
C MET A 1 -0.74 -11.95 -6.26
N PRO A 2 0.40 -11.35 -5.87
CA PRO A 2 0.53 -10.67 -4.58
C PRO A 2 -0.19 -9.32 -4.60
N LEU A 3 -0.62 -8.85 -3.43
CA LEU A 3 -1.16 -7.51 -3.22
C LEU A 3 -0.19 -6.69 -2.39
N MET A 4 0.21 -5.51 -2.88
CA MET A 4 0.94 -4.51 -2.12
C MET A 4 0.01 -3.38 -1.68
N ILE A 5 -0.19 -3.27 -0.37
CA ILE A 5 -0.84 -2.11 0.26
C ILE A 5 0.25 -1.10 0.59
N LEU A 6 0.27 -0.01 -0.19
CA LEU A 6 1.20 1.10 -0.03
C LEU A 6 0.57 2.17 0.86
N ALA A 7 1.11 2.34 2.06
CA ALA A 7 0.71 3.37 3.00
C ALA A 7 1.81 4.42 3.15
N HIS A 8 1.90 5.34 2.18
CA HIS A 8 2.84 6.46 2.24
C HIS A 8 2.11 7.80 2.07
N PRO A 9 2.05 8.68 3.08
CA PRO A 9 1.20 9.88 3.05
C PRO A 9 1.57 10.89 1.96
N ASN A 10 2.85 10.99 1.62
CA ASN A 10 3.33 11.82 0.51
C ASN A 10 4.20 11.00 -0.43
N PHE A 11 3.57 10.06 -1.15
CA PHE A 11 4.28 9.10 -1.99
C PHE A 11 5.11 9.76 -3.11
N GLU A 12 4.60 10.83 -3.71
CA GLU A 12 5.28 11.58 -4.79
C GLU A 12 6.67 12.09 -4.38
N GLN A 13 6.83 12.46 -3.11
CA GLN A 13 8.12 12.91 -2.56
C GLN A 13 8.94 11.78 -1.95
N SER A 14 8.46 10.54 -1.99
CA SER A 14 9.20 9.40 -1.46
C SER A 14 10.42 9.09 -2.32
N ILE A 15 11.54 8.76 -1.68
CA ILE A 15 12.75 8.28 -2.36
C ILE A 15 12.74 6.75 -2.37
N ALA A 16 12.77 6.13 -1.19
CA ALA A 16 12.90 4.66 -1.06
C ALA A 16 11.64 3.91 -1.50
N ASN A 17 10.46 4.27 -0.98
CA ASN A 17 9.22 3.55 -1.34
C ASN A 17 8.88 3.73 -2.82
N ARG A 18 9.12 4.93 -3.37
CA ARG A 18 8.94 5.19 -4.80
C ARG A 18 9.87 4.31 -5.64
N LYS A 19 11.15 4.22 -5.29
CA LYS A 19 12.10 3.34 -5.98
C LYS A 19 11.67 1.88 -5.93
N ILE A 20 11.24 1.38 -4.77
CA ILE A 20 10.74 -0.01 -4.63
C ILE A 20 9.56 -0.26 -5.58
N VAL A 21 8.58 0.64 -5.59
CA VAL A 21 7.40 0.52 -6.46
C VAL A 21 7.77 0.60 -7.94
N GLU A 22 8.67 1.52 -8.32
CA GLU A 22 9.16 1.65 -9.70
C GLU A 22 9.86 0.37 -10.18
N GLU A 23 10.75 -0.21 -9.36
CA GLU A 23 11.43 -1.46 -9.70
C GLU A 23 10.46 -2.64 -9.81
N LEU A 24 9.46 -2.73 -8.93
CA LEU A 24 8.44 -3.77 -9.01
C LEU A 24 7.57 -3.62 -10.25
N LYS A 25 7.17 -2.40 -10.63
CA LYS A 25 6.44 -2.12 -11.87
C LYS A 25 7.23 -2.47 -13.13
N ASN A 26 8.55 -2.30 -13.07
CA ASN A 26 9.45 -2.65 -14.19
C ASN A 26 9.84 -4.13 -14.20
N SER A 27 9.48 -4.89 -13.16
CA SER A 27 9.73 -6.32 -13.08
C SER A 27 8.65 -7.12 -13.82
N ASN A 28 8.91 -8.39 -14.10
CA ASN A 28 7.91 -9.31 -14.67
C ASN A 28 7.00 -9.93 -13.59
N ILE A 29 6.99 -9.37 -12.37
CA ILE A 29 6.12 -9.84 -11.29
C ILE A 29 4.74 -9.22 -11.51
N ASP A 30 3.76 -10.07 -11.75
CA ASP A 30 2.35 -9.69 -11.68
C ASP A 30 2.04 -9.33 -10.22
N LEU A 31 1.77 -8.05 -9.94
CA LEU A 31 1.59 -7.47 -8.62
C LEU A 31 0.45 -6.45 -8.67
N GLU A 32 -0.54 -6.59 -7.79
CA GLU A 32 -1.52 -5.53 -7.57
C GLU A 32 -0.97 -4.50 -6.58
N LEU A 33 -1.00 -3.22 -6.95
CA LEU A 33 -0.56 -2.11 -6.09
C LEU A 33 -1.76 -1.25 -5.70
N ARG A 34 -2.00 -1.12 -4.40
CA ARG A 34 -3.05 -0.26 -3.83
C ARG A 34 -2.46 0.82 -2.95
N ASN A 35 -2.62 2.07 -3.36
CA ASN A 35 -2.23 3.22 -2.53
C ASN A 35 -3.40 3.63 -1.63
N ILE A 36 -3.33 3.24 -0.36
CA ILE A 36 -4.43 3.43 0.59
C ILE A 36 -4.71 4.91 0.88
N TYR A 37 -3.70 5.78 0.78
CA TYR A 37 -3.87 7.24 0.96
C TYR A 37 -4.60 7.90 -0.22
N GLN A 38 -4.48 7.33 -1.43
CA GLN A 38 -5.21 7.84 -2.61
C GLN A 38 -6.65 7.33 -2.65
N LEU A 39 -6.88 6.08 -2.25
CA LEU A 39 -8.19 5.44 -2.25
C LEU A 39 -9.10 5.98 -1.13
N ASN A 40 -8.55 6.17 0.07
CA ASN A 40 -9.32 6.51 1.26
C ASN A 40 -9.06 7.96 1.69
N GLN A 41 -9.63 8.90 0.94
CA GLN A 41 -9.59 10.31 1.33
C GLN A 41 -10.26 10.51 2.70
N ASN A 42 -9.71 11.41 3.52
CA ASN A 42 -10.21 11.70 4.87
C ASN A 42 -10.31 10.48 5.80
N TYR A 43 -9.48 9.44 5.59
CA TYR A 43 -9.48 8.21 6.41
C TYR A 43 -10.81 7.44 6.41
N ASN A 44 -11.66 7.67 5.41
CA ASN A 44 -12.88 6.89 5.25
C ASN A 44 -12.57 5.60 4.48
N ILE A 45 -12.31 4.52 5.23
CA ILE A 45 -11.97 3.22 4.66
C ILE A 45 -13.25 2.41 4.44
N ASP A 46 -13.49 1.97 3.20
CA ASP A 46 -14.53 0.99 2.90
C ASP A 46 -14.03 -0.42 3.29
N ALA A 47 -14.40 -0.84 4.49
CA ALA A 47 -14.00 -2.13 5.03
C ALA A 47 -14.42 -3.32 4.15
N ASN A 48 -15.59 -3.26 3.50
CA ASN A 48 -16.06 -4.37 2.67
C ASN A 48 -15.22 -4.48 1.40
N SER A 49 -14.99 -3.36 0.72
CA SER A 49 -14.13 -3.32 -0.47
C SER A 49 -12.71 -3.83 -0.17
N GLU A 50 -12.10 -3.38 0.93
CA GLU A 50 -10.75 -3.81 1.28
C GLU A 50 -10.69 -5.28 1.70
N GLN A 51 -11.70 -5.80 2.40
CA GLN A 51 -11.79 -7.23 2.73
C GLN A 51 -11.94 -8.11 1.49
N GLU A 52 -12.81 -7.72 0.55
CA GLU A 52 -12.98 -8.43 -0.71
C GLU A 52 -11.67 -8.47 -1.52
N GLU A 53 -10.87 -7.41 -1.45
CA GLU A 53 -9.57 -7.36 -2.08
C GLU A 53 -8.56 -8.32 -1.45
N LEU A 54 -8.46 -8.30 -0.12
CA LEU A 54 -7.57 -9.17 0.63
C LEU A 54 -7.88 -10.64 0.36
N LEU A 55 -9.15 -11.02 0.24
CA LEU A 55 -9.57 -12.40 -0.03
C LEU A 55 -9.17 -12.93 -1.42
N ARG A 56 -8.86 -12.05 -2.38
CA ARG A 56 -8.41 -12.46 -3.72
C ARG A 56 -6.92 -12.81 -3.79
N HIS A 57 -6.16 -12.56 -2.73
CA HIS A 57 -4.70 -12.59 -2.75
C HIS A 57 -4.12 -13.48 -1.65
N ASP A 58 -3.18 -14.36 -2.00
CA ASP A 58 -2.52 -15.26 -1.05
C ASP A 58 -1.37 -14.58 -0.28
N LEU A 59 -0.76 -13.55 -0.87
CA LEU A 59 0.36 -12.80 -0.30
C LEU A 59 0.01 -11.33 -0.21
N ILE A 60 0.00 -10.81 1.01
CA ILE A 60 -0.22 -9.40 1.31
C ILE A 60 1.08 -8.75 1.76
N ILE A 61 1.50 -7.68 1.08
CA ILE A 61 2.68 -6.90 1.37
C ILE A 61 2.25 -5.54 1.91
N LEU A 62 2.64 -5.23 3.16
CA LEU A 62 2.41 -3.93 3.77
C LEU A 62 3.66 -3.07 3.58
N GLN A 63 3.58 -2.11 2.65
CA GLN A 63 4.70 -1.24 2.28
C GLN A 63 4.49 0.16 2.83
N TYR A 64 5.36 0.62 3.72
CA TYR A 64 5.27 1.94 4.34
C TYR A 64 6.63 2.47 4.82
N PRO A 65 6.79 3.80 4.97
CA PRO A 65 7.91 4.36 5.70
C PRO A 65 7.71 4.13 7.21
N MET A 66 8.77 3.74 7.91
CA MET A 66 8.71 3.62 9.37
C MET A 66 8.68 5.02 10.00
N TYR A 67 7.59 5.35 10.68
CA TYR A 67 7.42 6.59 11.43
C TYR A 67 7.28 6.26 12.92
N TRP A 68 8.12 6.87 13.76
CA TRP A 68 8.10 6.65 15.21
C TRP A 68 8.15 5.18 15.62
N PHE A 69 9.08 4.43 15.01
CA PHE A 69 9.22 2.97 15.21
C PHE A 69 7.96 2.17 14.87
N ASN A 70 7.09 2.71 14.02
CA ASN A 70 5.77 2.14 13.74
C ASN A 70 5.31 2.48 12.31
N MET A 71 4.14 1.95 11.94
CA MET A 71 3.45 2.26 10.68
C MET A 71 2.72 3.62 10.73
N PRO A 72 2.47 4.26 9.56
CA PRO A 72 1.64 5.46 9.46
C PRO A 72 0.22 5.26 10.03
N ALA A 73 -0.44 6.36 10.37
CA ALA A 73 -1.73 6.33 11.09
C ALA A 73 -2.83 5.59 10.32
N ILE A 74 -2.90 5.75 8.99
CA ILE A 74 -3.95 5.12 8.16
C ILE A 74 -3.90 3.59 8.20
N SER A 75 -2.73 3.01 8.50
CA SER A 75 -2.55 1.56 8.57
C SER A 75 -3.04 0.95 9.88
N LYS A 76 -3.41 1.78 10.87
CA LYS A 76 -3.92 1.34 12.18
C LYS A 76 -5.43 1.54 12.35
N ILE A 77 -6.09 2.14 11.37
CA ILE A 77 -7.53 2.47 11.38
C ILE A 77 -8.26 1.36 10.63
#